data_AF-A0A8T8HZI2-F1
#
_entry.id   AF-A0A8T8HZI2-F1
#
_cell.length_a   1.000
_cell.length_b   1.000
_cell.length_c   1.000
_cell.angle_alpha   90.00
_cell.angle_beta   90.00
_cell.angle_gamma   90.00
#
_symmetry.space_group_name_H-M   'P 1'
#
loop_
_entity.id
_entity.type
_entity.pdbx_description
1 polymer ?
#
loop_
_entity_poly.entity_id
_entity_poly.type
_entity_poly.pdbx_seq_one_letter_code
_entity_poly.pdbx_strand_id
1 'polypeptide(L)'
;MVDLSGAVTRDAVLDAVLAAKPDAKDQALRNFAAQLWALRERIAVGDLVVMPLKSSPHIAIGRVTGDYRYLGDEPEPDRRHVRPVEWLVTDLSRTVIKQDLLYSLGAFSTVCELSRNDAAWRLQQLLADGRDPGSRTPVVSVKQSRANNGAGETVDDATDSAQLGVDIAQYATDRIAGRLIETFAGHRLAVLTAAVLEADGFTCEISPEGTDQGVDIIAGTG
;
A
#
# COMPACT_ATOMS: atom_id res chain seq x y z
N MET A 1 -6.51 15.90 -18.77
CA MET A 1 -6.85 16.95 -17.78
C MET A 1 -5.90 18.13 -17.99
N VAL A 2 -6.28 19.33 -17.59
CA VAL A 2 -5.46 20.55 -17.74
C VAL A 2 -4.47 20.71 -16.57
N ASP A 3 -3.47 21.56 -16.74
CA ASP A 3 -2.55 21.91 -15.65
C ASP A 3 -3.29 22.57 -14.47
N LEU A 4 -3.10 22.02 -13.27
CA LEU A 4 -3.70 22.52 -12.02
C LEU A 4 -2.81 23.50 -11.24
N SER A 5 -1.65 23.89 -11.78
CA SER A 5 -0.73 24.83 -11.10
C SER A 5 -1.41 26.14 -10.68
N GLY A 6 -2.36 26.64 -11.49
CA GLY A 6 -3.15 27.83 -11.19
C GLY A 6 -4.40 27.61 -10.32
N ALA A 7 -4.77 26.36 -10.03
CA ALA A 7 -5.96 26.04 -9.24
C ALA A 7 -5.61 26.13 -7.73
N VAL A 8 -5.77 27.32 -7.14
CA VAL A 8 -5.42 27.61 -5.74
C VAL A 8 -6.52 27.25 -4.74
N THR A 9 -7.69 26.81 -5.21
CA THR A 9 -8.81 26.37 -4.37
C THR A 9 -9.25 24.96 -4.75
N ARG A 10 -9.85 24.26 -3.78
CA ARG A 10 -10.45 22.93 -4.02
C ARG A 10 -11.53 22.99 -5.09
N ASP A 11 -12.33 24.06 -5.11
CA ASP A 11 -13.38 24.27 -6.10
C ASP A 11 -12.79 24.47 -7.51
N ALA A 12 -11.69 25.20 -7.65
CA ALA A 12 -11.01 25.36 -8.94
C ALA A 12 -10.49 24.01 -9.49
N VAL A 13 -10.05 23.10 -8.61
CA VAL A 13 -9.69 21.73 -9.02
C VAL A 13 -10.93 20.94 -9.42
N LEU A 14 -12.05 21.06 -8.69
CA LEU A 14 -13.31 20.41 -9.04
C LEU A 14 -13.83 20.87 -10.41
N ASP A 15 -13.79 22.17 -10.69
CA ASP A 15 -14.18 22.74 -11.98
C ASP A 15 -13.32 22.19 -13.13
N ALA A 16 -12.01 22.08 -12.93
CA ALA A 16 -11.09 21.49 -13.90
C ALA A 16 -11.39 19.99 -14.15
N VAL A 17 -11.78 19.25 -13.11
CA VAL A 17 -12.18 17.84 -13.22
C VAL A 17 -13.51 17.69 -13.97
N LEU A 18 -14.50 18.53 -13.65
CA LEU A 18 -15.80 18.58 -14.32
C LEU A 18 -15.64 18.85 -15.83
N ALA A 19 -14.83 19.85 -16.18
CA ALA A 19 -14.53 20.18 -17.58
C ALA A 19 -13.82 19.04 -18.32
N ALA A 20 -12.96 18.28 -17.63
CA ALA A 20 -12.19 17.19 -18.24
C ALA A 20 -12.96 15.86 -18.34
N LYS A 21 -14.00 15.64 -17.52
CA LYS A 21 -14.76 14.38 -17.45
C LYS A 21 -16.27 14.63 -17.29
N PRO A 22 -16.94 15.28 -18.26
CA PRO A 22 -18.35 15.69 -18.13
C PRO A 22 -19.32 14.50 -17.96
N ASP A 23 -18.96 13.32 -18.46
CA ASP A 23 -19.82 12.12 -18.41
C ASP A 23 -19.65 11.31 -17.11
N ALA A 24 -18.77 11.72 -16.21
CA ALA A 24 -18.54 11.01 -14.95
C ALA A 24 -19.64 11.33 -13.92
N LYS A 25 -19.95 10.35 -13.06
CA LYS A 25 -20.91 10.53 -11.95
C LYS A 25 -20.38 11.52 -10.91
N ASP A 26 -21.26 12.28 -10.27
CA ASP A 26 -20.93 13.27 -9.24
C ASP A 26 -19.97 12.76 -8.15
N GLN A 27 -20.23 11.55 -7.63
CA GLN A 27 -19.36 10.98 -6.61
C GLN A 27 -17.94 10.69 -7.13
N ALA A 28 -17.82 10.22 -8.38
CA ALA A 28 -16.52 9.97 -8.99
C ALA A 28 -15.75 11.27 -9.23
N LEU A 29 -16.45 12.32 -9.68
CA LEU A 29 -15.88 13.66 -9.86
C LEU A 29 -15.34 14.23 -8.55
N ARG A 30 -16.11 14.13 -7.45
CA ARG A 30 -15.66 14.56 -6.12
C ARG A 30 -14.44 13.78 -5.63
N ASN A 31 -14.40 12.46 -5.88
CA ASN A 31 -13.26 11.62 -5.53
C ASN A 31 -12.00 12.01 -6.33
N PHE A 32 -12.12 12.24 -7.64
CA PHE A 32 -11.00 12.69 -8.47
C PHE A 32 -10.50 14.05 -8.01
N ALA A 33 -11.39 15.01 -7.76
CA ALA A 33 -11.02 16.34 -7.27
C ALA A 33 -10.30 16.26 -5.91
N ALA A 34 -10.75 15.39 -4.99
CA ALA A 34 -10.11 15.20 -3.70
C ALA A 34 -8.69 14.61 -3.83
N GLN A 35 -8.48 13.64 -4.72
CA GLN A 35 -7.16 13.05 -4.99
C GLN A 35 -6.21 14.05 -5.65
N LEU A 36 -6.70 14.83 -6.62
CA LEU A 36 -5.89 15.84 -7.30
C LEU A 36 -5.56 17.01 -6.38
N TRP A 37 -6.49 17.43 -5.53
CA TRP A 37 -6.23 18.43 -4.49
C TRP A 37 -5.19 17.93 -3.48
N ALA A 38 -5.24 16.64 -3.10
CA ALA A 38 -4.21 16.01 -2.28
C ALA A 38 -2.82 16.16 -2.90
N LEU A 39 -2.71 15.76 -4.17
CA LEU A 39 -1.47 15.80 -4.91
C LEU A 39 -1.00 17.24 -5.16
N ARG A 40 -1.90 18.18 -5.43
CA ARG A 40 -1.56 19.56 -5.79
C ARG A 40 -1.22 20.43 -4.58
N GLU A 41 -1.92 20.28 -3.46
CA GLU A 41 -1.80 21.20 -2.31
C GLU A 41 -1.40 20.47 -1.03
N ARG A 42 -2.08 19.37 -0.67
CA ARG A 42 -1.98 18.80 0.69
C ARG A 42 -0.65 18.13 0.98
N ILE A 43 -0.13 17.36 0.03
CA ILE A 43 1.16 16.67 0.20
C ILE A 43 2.28 17.72 0.23
N ALA A 44 3.13 17.71 1.24
CA ALA A 44 4.23 18.65 1.39
C ALA A 44 5.59 18.00 1.07
N VAL A 45 6.58 18.83 0.76
CA VAL A 45 7.98 18.39 0.68
C VAL A 45 8.41 17.88 2.06
N GLY A 46 9.02 16.69 2.11
CA GLY A 46 9.40 16.01 3.33
C GLY A 46 8.41 14.94 3.81
N ASP A 47 7.18 14.93 3.28
CA ASP A 47 6.19 13.89 3.61
C ASP A 47 6.67 12.51 3.16
N LEU A 48 6.35 11.49 3.95
CA LEU A 48 6.54 10.10 3.58
C LEU A 48 5.39 9.62 2.68
N VAL A 49 5.75 8.93 1.60
CA VAL A 49 4.81 8.27 0.70
C VAL A 49 5.02 6.77 0.82
N VAL A 50 3.93 6.03 0.93
CA VAL A 50 3.93 4.57 0.99
C VAL A 50 3.15 4.03 -0.18
N MET A 51 3.74 3.13 -0.95
CA MET A 51 3.15 2.58 -2.16
C MET A 51 3.22 1.05 -2.13
N PRO A 52 2.09 0.37 -1.89
CA PRO A 52 1.97 -1.06 -2.14
C PRO A 52 2.21 -1.38 -3.62
N LEU A 53 3.10 -2.32 -3.92
CA LEU A 53 3.41 -2.69 -5.30
C LEU A 53 2.42 -3.75 -5.79
N LYS A 54 1.79 -3.54 -6.95
CA LYS A 54 0.82 -4.50 -7.50
C LYS A 54 1.47 -5.76 -8.07
N SER A 55 2.73 -5.67 -8.47
CA SER A 55 3.47 -6.75 -9.13
C SER A 55 4.32 -7.58 -8.18
N SER A 56 4.39 -7.21 -6.88
CA SER A 56 5.21 -7.92 -5.90
C SER A 56 4.60 -7.81 -4.50
N PRO A 57 4.90 -8.74 -3.58
CA PRO A 57 4.40 -8.68 -2.20
C PRO A 57 5.13 -7.63 -1.33
N HIS A 58 5.69 -6.59 -1.95
CA HIS A 58 6.47 -5.57 -1.28
C HIS A 58 5.74 -4.22 -1.25
N ILE A 59 6.20 -3.37 -0.34
CA ILE A 59 5.80 -1.98 -0.21
C ILE A 59 7.04 -1.11 -0.45
N ALA A 60 6.86 -0.04 -1.21
CA ALA A 60 7.86 1.00 -1.35
C ALA A 60 7.56 2.13 -0.36
N ILE A 61 8.60 2.70 0.25
CA ILE A 61 8.53 3.90 1.06
C ILE A 61 9.45 4.94 0.43
N GLY A 62 8.93 6.14 0.20
CA GLY A 62 9.66 7.27 -0.34
C GLY A 62 9.41 8.55 0.44
N ARG A 63 10.17 9.58 0.11
CA ARG A 63 10.01 10.94 0.63
C ARG A 63 9.76 11.91 -0.53
N VAL A 64 8.78 12.78 -0.37
CA VAL A 64 8.48 13.84 -1.35
C VAL A 64 9.62 14.87 -1.34
N THR A 65 10.20 15.14 -2.50
CA THR A 65 11.39 16.01 -2.64
C THR A 65 11.10 17.36 -3.31
N GLY A 66 9.87 17.61 -3.71
CA GLY A 66 9.51 18.83 -4.41
C GLY A 66 8.02 19.02 -4.60
N ASP A 67 7.70 20.21 -5.13
CA ASP A 67 6.32 20.63 -5.33
C ASP A 67 5.62 19.86 -6.46
N TYR A 68 4.31 20.05 -6.55
CA TYR A 68 3.49 19.58 -7.65
C TYR A 68 4.07 20.01 -9.01
N ARG A 69 4.07 19.08 -9.97
CA ARG A 69 4.47 19.32 -11.36
C ARG A 69 3.42 18.77 -12.30
N TYR A 70 3.21 19.50 -13.39
CA TYR A 70 2.43 19.04 -14.52
C TYR A 70 3.35 18.68 -15.69
N LEU A 71 3.32 17.41 -16.10
CA LEU A 71 4.08 16.88 -17.24
C LEU A 71 3.20 16.98 -18.49
N GLY A 72 3.20 18.14 -19.14
CA GLY A 72 2.33 18.39 -20.30
C GLY A 72 2.68 17.56 -21.54
N ASP A 73 3.92 17.09 -21.63
CA ASP A 73 4.49 16.26 -22.69
C ASP A 73 4.30 14.75 -22.46
N GLU A 74 3.87 14.33 -21.26
CA GLU A 74 3.60 12.93 -20.96
C GLU A 74 2.42 12.41 -21.82
N PRO A 75 2.63 11.33 -22.60
CA PRO A 75 1.61 10.81 -23.52
C PRO A 75 0.36 10.29 -22.81
N GLU A 76 0.49 9.71 -21.61
CA GLU A 76 -0.65 9.22 -20.82
C GLU A 76 -1.26 10.34 -19.95
N PRO A 77 -2.48 10.84 -20.25
CA PRO A 77 -3.02 12.00 -19.55
C PRO A 77 -3.20 11.83 -18.04
N ASP A 78 -3.42 10.60 -17.57
CA ASP A 78 -3.60 10.27 -16.16
C ASP A 78 -2.27 10.24 -15.38
N ARG A 79 -1.12 10.35 -16.06
CA ARG A 79 0.24 10.39 -15.46
C ARG A 79 0.84 11.80 -15.43
N ARG A 80 0.09 12.82 -15.84
CA ARG A 80 0.61 14.19 -15.98
C ARG A 80 0.73 14.94 -14.67
N HIS A 81 -0.05 14.56 -13.66
CA HIS A 81 -0.03 15.20 -12.34
C HIS A 81 0.89 14.40 -11.43
N VAL A 82 2.01 15.00 -11.01
CA VAL A 82 3.03 14.28 -10.24
C VAL A 82 3.59 15.11 -9.08
N ARG A 83 4.14 14.43 -8.09
CA ARG A 83 5.15 14.99 -7.18
C ARG A 83 6.43 14.16 -7.27
N PRO A 84 7.61 14.80 -7.28
CA PRO A 84 8.87 14.08 -7.25
C PRO A 84 9.04 13.39 -5.88
N VAL A 85 9.45 12.13 -5.92
CA VAL A 85 9.65 11.28 -4.74
C VAL A 85 11.02 10.63 -4.84
N GLU A 86 11.79 10.70 -3.77
CA GLU A 86 12.98 9.87 -3.56
C GLU A 86 12.54 8.57 -2.87
N TRP A 87 12.72 7.44 -3.53
CA TRP A 87 12.40 6.13 -2.94
C TRP A 87 13.52 5.68 -2.02
N LEU A 88 13.20 5.50 -0.73
CA LEU A 88 14.14 5.13 0.32
C LEU A 88 14.25 3.61 0.47
N VAL A 89 13.12 2.91 0.30
CA VAL A 89 13.00 1.46 0.34
C VAL A 89 12.02 1.04 -0.75
N THR A 90 12.34 0.02 -1.54
CA THR A 90 11.49 -0.42 -2.67
C THR A 90 10.98 -1.85 -2.54
N ASP A 91 11.48 -2.59 -1.56
CA ASP A 91 11.29 -4.03 -1.38
C ASP A 91 10.92 -4.38 0.08
N LEU A 92 10.24 -3.46 0.80
CA LEU A 92 9.83 -3.74 2.18
C LEU A 92 8.81 -4.87 2.20
N SER A 93 9.18 -6.01 2.80
CA SER A 93 8.27 -7.14 2.94
C SER A 93 7.04 -6.76 3.77
N ARG A 94 5.85 -7.14 3.30
CA ARG A 94 4.61 -6.96 4.07
C ARG A 94 4.62 -7.74 5.39
N THR A 95 5.40 -8.81 5.49
CA THR A 95 5.46 -9.68 6.67
C THR A 95 6.14 -9.03 7.88
N VAL A 96 6.90 -7.94 7.67
CA VAL A 96 7.51 -7.16 8.78
C VAL A 96 6.61 -6.05 9.30
N ILE A 97 5.44 -5.85 8.68
CA ILE A 97 4.46 -4.82 9.04
C ILE A 97 3.29 -5.48 9.76
N LYS A 98 2.84 -4.91 10.88
CA LYS A 98 1.70 -5.48 11.60
C LYS A 98 0.39 -5.22 10.87
N GLN A 99 -0.54 -6.14 11.07
CA GLN A 99 -1.77 -6.26 10.29
C GLN A 99 -2.66 -5.00 10.32
N ASP A 100 -2.70 -4.31 11.45
CA ASP A 100 -3.51 -3.10 11.64
C ASP A 100 -3.02 -1.92 10.80
N LEU A 101 -1.71 -1.82 10.55
CA LEU A 101 -1.15 -0.85 9.61
C LEU A 101 -1.33 -1.30 8.16
N LEU A 102 -1.18 -2.59 7.86
CA LEU A 102 -1.47 -3.13 6.52
C LEU A 102 -2.92 -2.86 6.09
N TYR A 103 -3.88 -2.86 7.01
CA TYR A 103 -5.26 -2.47 6.72
C TYR A 103 -5.36 -0.99 6.34
N SER A 104 -4.64 -0.09 7.02
CA SER A 104 -4.59 1.32 6.65
C SER A 104 -3.97 1.54 5.27
N LEU A 105 -3.02 0.69 4.86
CA LEU A 105 -2.39 0.72 3.53
C LEU A 105 -3.29 0.19 2.40
N GLY A 106 -4.35 -0.56 2.72
CA GLY A 106 -5.32 -1.10 1.76
C GLY A 106 -6.44 -0.13 1.38
N ALA A 107 -6.22 1.19 1.50
CA ALA A 107 -7.25 2.19 1.23
C ALA A 107 -7.73 2.13 -0.24
N PHE A 108 -9.04 2.28 -0.46
CA PHE A 108 -9.65 2.26 -1.81
C PHE A 108 -9.26 3.45 -2.69
N SER A 109 -8.87 4.58 -2.09
CA SER A 109 -8.48 5.77 -2.84
C SER A 109 -7.01 5.68 -3.25
N THR A 110 -6.72 6.05 -4.50
CA THR A 110 -5.35 6.11 -5.06
C THR A 110 -4.41 6.96 -4.20
N VAL A 111 -4.92 8.05 -3.63
CA VAL A 111 -4.18 8.93 -2.71
C VAL A 111 -5.02 9.09 -1.46
N CYS A 112 -4.43 8.79 -0.30
CA CYS A 112 -5.05 8.99 1.00
C CYS A 112 -3.97 9.28 2.06
N GLU A 113 -4.38 9.93 3.13
CA GLU A 113 -3.53 10.18 4.28
C GLU A 113 -3.62 9.02 5.28
N LEU A 114 -2.46 8.57 5.77
CA LEU A 114 -2.36 7.52 6.78
C LEU A 114 -2.27 8.15 8.18
N SER A 115 -3.43 8.47 8.77
CA SER A 115 -3.50 9.14 10.08
C SER A 115 -3.79 8.21 11.27
N ARG A 116 -4.35 7.02 11.01
CA ARG A 116 -4.76 6.06 12.06
C ARG A 116 -3.59 5.18 12.52
N ASN A 117 -3.74 4.57 13.70
CA ASN A 117 -2.84 3.53 14.24
C ASN A 117 -1.35 3.92 14.30
N ASP A 118 -1.05 5.19 14.58
CA ASP A 118 0.32 5.74 14.60
C ASP A 118 1.11 5.50 13.29
N ALA A 119 0.42 5.44 12.15
CA ALA A 119 1.03 5.04 10.87
C ALA A 119 2.30 5.83 10.52
N ALA A 120 2.26 7.17 10.58
CA ALA A 120 3.43 8.01 10.27
C ALA A 120 4.66 7.68 11.14
N TRP A 121 4.47 7.53 12.45
CA TRP A 121 5.56 7.17 13.36
C TRP A 121 6.08 5.76 13.08
N ARG A 122 5.19 4.78 12.86
CA ARG A 122 5.57 3.38 12.58
C ARG A 122 6.34 3.25 11.26
N LEU A 123 5.98 4.02 10.25
CA LEU A 123 6.72 4.08 8.99
C LEU A 123 8.13 4.63 9.18
N GLN A 124 8.32 5.62 10.06
CA GLN A 124 9.65 6.10 10.43
C GLN A 124 10.47 5.01 11.15
N GLN A 125 9.85 4.22 12.03
CA GLN A 125 10.52 3.11 12.71
C GLN A 125 10.87 1.96 11.74
N LEU A 126 9.99 1.66 10.78
CA LEU A 126 10.30 0.72 9.69
C LEU A 126 11.51 1.17 8.87
N LEU A 127 11.64 2.46 8.59
CA LEU A 127 12.81 3.01 7.90
C LEU A 127 14.10 2.93 8.73
N ALA A 128 14.00 3.04 10.06
CA ALA A 128 15.16 3.03 10.95
C ALA A 128 15.64 1.61 11.27
N ASP A 129 14.71 0.73 11.66
CA ASP A 129 15.01 -0.57 12.28
C ASP A 129 14.53 -1.77 11.43
N GLY A 130 13.86 -1.52 10.30
CA GLY A 130 13.31 -2.56 9.43
C GLY A 130 12.14 -3.35 10.05
N ARG A 131 11.59 -2.89 11.18
CA ARG A 131 10.53 -3.59 11.93
C ARG A 131 9.44 -2.63 12.37
N ASP A 132 8.21 -3.08 12.27
CA ASP A 132 7.06 -2.33 12.79
C ASP A 132 6.88 -2.60 14.29
N PRO A 133 7.09 -1.61 15.18
CA PRO A 133 6.93 -1.77 16.62
C PRO A 133 5.45 -1.89 17.04
N GLY A 134 4.51 -1.57 16.16
CA GLY A 134 3.07 -1.54 16.44
C GLY A 134 2.60 -0.17 16.95
N SER A 135 1.28 0.02 17.00
CA SER A 135 0.68 1.27 17.48
C SER A 135 1.04 1.52 18.95
N ARG A 136 1.40 2.77 19.28
CA ARG A 136 1.60 3.21 20.68
C ARG A 136 0.25 3.49 21.34
N THR A 137 -0.73 3.86 20.52
CA THR A 137 -2.11 4.07 20.94
C THR A 137 -2.83 2.71 21.03
N PRO A 138 -3.58 2.42 22.11
CA PRO A 138 -4.38 1.20 22.20
C PRO A 138 -5.33 1.09 21.01
N VAL A 139 -5.34 -0.07 20.36
CA VAL A 139 -6.24 -0.33 19.23
C VAL A 139 -7.68 -0.28 19.75
N VAL A 140 -8.42 0.77 19.41
CA VAL A 140 -9.87 0.76 19.61
C VAL A 140 -10.42 -0.21 18.57
N SER A 141 -10.79 -1.41 19.00
CA SER A 141 -11.43 -2.42 18.17
C SER A 141 -12.69 -1.81 17.57
N VAL A 142 -12.62 -1.37 16.31
CA VAL A 142 -13.81 -0.95 15.57
C VAL A 142 -14.63 -2.21 15.35
N LYS A 143 -15.66 -2.41 16.17
CA LYS A 143 -16.75 -3.34 15.84
C LYS A 143 -17.25 -2.92 14.46
N GLN A 144 -17.23 -3.85 13.51
CA GLN A 144 -17.86 -3.67 12.20
C GLN A 144 -19.33 -3.28 12.40
N SER A 145 -19.61 -1.98 12.39
CA SER A 145 -20.98 -1.48 12.36
C SER A 145 -21.49 -1.69 10.94
N ARG A 146 -22.44 -2.62 10.79
CA ARG A 146 -23.25 -2.76 9.59
C ARG A 146 -23.81 -1.40 9.17
N ALA A 147 -23.77 -1.17 7.86
CA ALA A 147 -24.24 0.02 7.17
C ALA A 147 -25.56 0.57 7.72
N ASN A 148 -25.61 1.87 7.94
CA ASN A 148 -26.87 2.61 7.92
C ASN A 148 -26.66 3.89 7.13
N ASN A 149 -27.30 3.99 5.96
CA ASN A 149 -27.40 5.22 5.19
C ASN A 149 -28.38 6.15 5.91
N GLY A 150 -27.90 7.30 6.37
CA GLY A 150 -28.72 8.36 6.95
C GLY A 150 -28.09 9.72 6.67
N ALA A 151 -28.82 10.53 5.91
CA ALA A 151 -28.46 11.88 5.47
C ALA A 151 -28.29 12.87 6.64
N GLY A 152 -27.37 13.83 6.50
CA GLY A 152 -27.24 14.99 7.38
C GLY A 152 -25.93 15.74 7.15
N GLU A 153 -26.03 16.96 6.63
CA GLU A 153 -24.95 17.86 6.20
C GLU A 153 -24.13 18.43 7.37
N THR A 154 -22.80 18.41 7.26
CA THR A 154 -21.91 19.55 7.56
C THR A 154 -20.59 19.41 6.80
N VAL A 155 -20.11 20.54 6.30
CA VAL A 155 -19.04 20.69 5.31
C VAL A 155 -17.67 20.65 6.00
N ASP A 156 -17.07 19.47 6.13
CA ASP A 156 -15.60 19.31 6.29
C ASP A 156 -15.11 17.92 5.85
N ASP A 157 -15.74 17.37 4.80
CA ASP A 157 -15.61 15.96 4.45
C ASP A 157 -14.75 15.77 3.18
N ALA A 158 -13.46 15.51 3.40
CA ALA A 158 -12.56 14.88 2.42
C ALA A 158 -11.42 14.09 3.08
N THR A 159 -11.60 13.68 4.34
CA THR A 159 -10.61 12.89 5.08
C THR A 159 -11.20 11.57 5.60
N ASP A 160 -12.46 11.26 5.30
CA ASP A 160 -13.10 10.04 5.81
C ASP A 160 -13.74 9.14 4.74
N SER A 161 -13.14 9.11 3.53
CA SER A 161 -13.48 8.09 2.53
C SER A 161 -12.84 6.72 2.80
N ALA A 162 -12.31 6.48 4.00
CA ALA A 162 -11.73 5.19 4.39
C ALA A 162 -12.82 4.20 4.82
N GLN A 163 -13.75 3.89 3.91
CA GLN A 163 -14.54 2.68 4.04
C GLN A 163 -13.62 1.50 3.70
N LEU A 164 -12.80 1.09 4.68
CA LEU A 164 -11.81 0.03 4.59
C LEU A 164 -12.43 -1.26 4.04
N GLY A 165 -12.25 -1.52 2.75
CA GLY A 165 -12.41 -2.84 2.20
C GLY A 165 -11.11 -3.57 2.41
N VAL A 166 -11.12 -4.60 3.24
CA VAL A 166 -9.97 -5.49 3.35
C VAL A 166 -9.88 -6.26 2.05
N ASP A 167 -8.76 -6.13 1.33
CA ASP A 167 -8.42 -7.07 0.27
C ASP A 167 -8.19 -8.44 0.89
N ILE A 168 -9.19 -9.31 0.78
CA ILE A 168 -9.19 -10.63 1.42
C ILE A 168 -8.09 -11.51 0.82
N ALA A 169 -7.81 -11.39 -0.48
CA ALA A 169 -6.78 -12.19 -1.13
C ALA A 169 -5.40 -11.77 -0.63
N GLN A 170 -5.13 -10.47 -0.59
CA GLN A 170 -3.87 -9.95 -0.04
C GLN A 170 -3.73 -10.32 1.45
N TYR A 171 -4.80 -10.18 2.23
CA TYR A 171 -4.81 -10.57 3.65
C TYR A 171 -4.48 -12.06 3.83
N ALA A 172 -5.11 -12.95 3.06
CA ALA A 172 -4.86 -14.37 3.14
C ALA A 172 -3.41 -14.70 2.78
N THR A 173 -2.88 -14.12 1.70
CA THR A 173 -1.48 -14.28 1.29
C THR A 173 -0.51 -13.83 2.38
N ASP A 174 -0.73 -12.63 2.96
CA ASP A 174 0.11 -12.09 4.03
C ASP A 174 0.10 -13.02 5.26
N ARG A 175 -1.07 -13.56 5.64
CA ARG A 175 -1.22 -14.48 6.77
C ARG A 175 -0.56 -15.83 6.51
N ILE A 176 -0.68 -16.38 5.30
CA ILE A 176 -0.01 -17.63 4.91
C ILE A 176 1.50 -17.42 4.94
N ALA A 177 2.01 -16.38 4.29
CA ALA A 177 3.43 -16.07 4.24
C ALA A 177 4.01 -15.89 5.65
N GLY A 178 3.36 -15.12 6.51
CA GLY A 178 3.76 -14.96 7.91
C GLY A 178 3.83 -16.30 8.65
N ARG A 179 2.80 -17.15 8.50
CA ARG A 179 2.78 -18.47 9.13
C ARG A 179 3.89 -19.39 8.62
N LEU A 180 4.19 -19.35 7.32
CA LEU A 180 5.28 -20.12 6.73
C LEU A 180 6.63 -19.68 7.28
N ILE A 181 6.89 -18.37 7.33
CA ILE A 181 8.13 -17.82 7.89
C ILE A 181 8.29 -18.21 9.36
N GLU A 182 7.24 -18.06 10.18
CA GLU A 182 7.28 -18.41 11.60
C GLU A 182 7.50 -19.91 11.83
N THR A 183 6.87 -20.76 11.01
CA THR A 183 6.84 -22.21 11.25
C THR A 183 8.02 -22.93 10.62
N PHE A 184 8.50 -22.47 9.46
CA PHE A 184 9.49 -23.16 8.63
C PHE A 184 10.77 -22.34 8.45
N ALA A 185 11.13 -21.47 9.40
CA ALA A 185 12.38 -20.73 9.37
C ALA A 185 13.61 -21.64 9.27
N GLY A 186 14.63 -21.18 8.56
CA GLY A 186 15.90 -21.90 8.38
C GLY A 186 15.74 -23.19 7.58
N HIS A 187 16.43 -24.24 8.00
CA HIS A 187 16.47 -25.53 7.30
C HIS A 187 15.07 -26.18 7.13
N ARG A 188 14.12 -25.86 8.00
CA ARG A 188 12.74 -26.37 7.91
C ARG A 188 12.00 -25.93 6.63
N LEU A 189 12.43 -24.85 5.98
CA LEU A 189 11.87 -24.44 4.69
C LEU A 189 12.18 -25.47 3.61
N ALA A 190 13.36 -26.10 3.65
CA ALA A 190 13.74 -27.13 2.70
C ALA A 190 12.77 -28.33 2.80
N VAL A 191 12.39 -28.71 4.02
CA VAL A 191 11.39 -29.76 4.28
C VAL A 191 10.03 -29.44 3.68
N LEU A 192 9.55 -28.21 3.84
CA LEU A 192 8.28 -27.77 3.25
C LEU A 192 8.35 -27.81 1.72
N THR A 193 9.41 -27.26 1.13
CA THR A 193 9.58 -27.20 -0.32
C THR A 193 9.69 -28.60 -0.92
N ALA A 194 10.45 -29.50 -0.29
CA ALA A 194 10.53 -30.91 -0.72
C ALA A 194 9.16 -31.59 -0.69
N ALA A 195 8.38 -31.40 0.38
CA ALA A 195 7.02 -31.97 0.46
C ALA A 195 6.08 -31.44 -0.64
N VAL A 196 6.23 -30.17 -1.04
CA VAL A 196 5.46 -29.61 -2.17
C VAL A 196 5.89 -30.23 -3.50
N LEU A 197 7.20 -30.38 -3.72
CA LEU A 197 7.73 -31.03 -4.93
C LEU A 197 7.33 -32.50 -5.00
N GLU A 198 7.36 -33.23 -3.88
CA GLU A 198 6.89 -34.61 -3.80
C GLU A 198 5.40 -34.74 -4.12
N ALA A 199 4.58 -33.80 -3.64
CA ALA A 199 3.16 -33.74 -4.00
C ALA A 199 2.94 -33.48 -5.51
N ASP A 200 3.88 -32.80 -6.17
CA ASP A 200 3.91 -32.57 -7.62
C ASP A 200 4.56 -33.73 -8.42
N GLY A 201 4.94 -34.82 -7.73
CA GLY A 201 5.43 -36.05 -8.34
C GLY A 201 6.95 -36.17 -8.45
N PHE A 202 7.72 -35.29 -7.82
CA PHE A 202 9.17 -35.44 -7.71
C PHE A 202 9.56 -36.41 -6.60
N THR A 203 10.74 -37.02 -6.71
CA THR A 203 11.46 -37.64 -5.59
C THR A 203 12.50 -36.64 -5.11
N CYS A 204 12.49 -36.32 -3.81
CA CYS A 204 13.38 -35.31 -3.23
C CYS A 204 14.37 -35.94 -2.24
N GLU A 205 15.60 -35.43 -2.21
CA GLU A 205 16.59 -35.66 -1.17
C GLU A 205 16.97 -34.30 -0.56
N ILE A 206 16.80 -34.18 0.76
CA ILE A 206 17.09 -32.96 1.51
C ILE A 206 18.50 -33.07 2.11
N SER A 207 19.32 -32.04 1.89
CA SER A 207 20.66 -31.98 2.47
C SER A 207 20.62 -31.91 4.00
N PRO A 208 21.56 -32.55 4.73
CA PRO A 208 21.62 -32.42 6.18
C PRO A 208 21.99 -31.00 6.63
N GLU A 209 21.59 -30.62 7.85
CA GLU A 209 21.91 -29.32 8.45
C GLU A 209 23.44 -29.11 8.56
N GLY A 210 23.99 -28.10 7.86
CA GLY A 210 25.42 -27.77 7.91
C GLY A 210 25.91 -26.98 6.71
N THR A 211 27.23 -26.94 6.48
CA THR A 211 27.83 -26.36 5.27
C THR A 211 27.52 -27.25 4.07
N ASP A 212 26.27 -27.22 3.62
CA ASP A 212 25.91 -27.68 2.29
C ASP A 212 26.66 -26.83 1.26
N GLN A 213 26.93 -27.36 0.08
CA GLN A 213 27.64 -26.63 -0.96
C GLN A 213 26.73 -25.57 -1.62
N GLY A 214 25.79 -24.96 -0.86
CA GLY A 214 24.74 -24.09 -1.35
C GLY A 214 23.57 -24.84 -2.00
N VAL A 215 23.35 -26.12 -1.64
CA VAL A 215 22.29 -26.97 -2.19
C VAL A 215 21.44 -27.52 -1.06
N ASP A 216 20.20 -27.02 -0.94
CA ASP A 216 19.25 -27.44 0.09
C ASP A 216 18.45 -28.70 -0.27
N ILE A 217 18.10 -28.89 -1.56
CA ILE A 217 17.23 -29.97 -2.05
C ILE A 217 17.71 -30.43 -3.42
N ILE A 218 17.77 -31.74 -3.62
CA ILE A 218 17.89 -32.38 -4.93
C ILE A 218 16.54 -33.01 -5.26
N ALA A 219 15.96 -32.69 -6.42
CA ALA A 219 14.66 -33.21 -6.84
C ALA A 219 14.75 -33.78 -8.27
N GLY A 220 14.16 -34.97 -8.48
CA GLY A 220 14.12 -35.63 -9.79
C GLY A 220 12.87 -36.50 -9.96
N THR A 221 12.45 -36.74 -11.20
CA THR A 221 11.23 -37.53 -11.51
C THR A 221 11.52 -38.99 -11.88
N GLY A 222 12.75 -39.45 -11.67
CA GLY A 222 13.28 -40.74 -12.13
C GLY A 222 14.60 -40.59 -12.86
#